data_AF-A0A932LKR7-F1
#
_entry.id   AF-A0A932LKR7-F1
#
_cell.length_a   1.000
_cell.length_b   1.000
_cell.length_c   1.000
_cell.angle_alpha   90.00
_cell.angle_beta   90.00
_cell.angle_gamma   90.00
#
_symmetry.space_group_name_H-M   'P 1'
#
loop_
_entity.id
_entity.type
_entity.pdbx_description
1 polymer ?
#
loop_
_entity_poly.entity_id
_entity_poly.type
_entity_poly.pdbx_seq_one_letter_code
_entity_poly.pdbx_strand_id
1 'polypeptide(L)'
;LQPLELRALVALLRGHVVTNDLEAAQDTMQAIEKTGKDLAQITRIYFDLGKQLQAELKRIEARNDVAALKRTRDSYVAFLSQMAARKEGQTFATLQWTGEAFFGLELYEQAADRFKEIIEHSNNDPQFLDQSKAQNKGALTQVKLRLVTALRKQNLFDDAWELIKPQKESATSDDPLHKAVVLNYEIVLERGLVLQEWGANEPARLETAIKHWGFWAQRLEPMQQKPTAYFEIRLNLIRCLLKKGTAATDPKDRQESLRQAERQLLYMVKTSDQLGGPTLKAQFQQVQRDLEKQLGRPLQAAEPTPATGKPVAKAP
;
A
#
# COMPACT_ATOMS: atom_id res chain seq x y z
N LEU A 1 8.55 17.12 -28.16
CA LEU A 1 8.74 15.79 -28.75
C LEU A 1 7.39 15.12 -28.90
N GLN A 2 7.15 14.53 -30.07
CA GLN A 2 5.85 13.97 -30.46
C GLN A 2 5.59 12.71 -29.61
N PRO A 3 4.36 12.48 -29.10
CA PRO A 3 4.00 11.29 -28.33
C PRO A 3 4.33 9.94 -29.00
N LEU A 4 4.59 9.93 -30.30
CA LEU A 4 4.89 8.74 -31.10
C LEU A 4 6.31 8.18 -30.83
N GLU A 5 7.32 9.03 -30.73
CA GLU A 5 8.72 8.63 -30.52
C GLU A 5 8.90 7.92 -29.17
N LEU A 6 8.32 8.50 -28.13
CA LEU A 6 8.36 7.94 -26.79
C LEU A 6 7.65 6.58 -26.71
N ARG A 7 6.52 6.43 -27.42
CA ARG A 7 5.81 5.15 -27.49
C ARG A 7 6.64 4.09 -28.22
N ALA A 8 7.35 4.47 -29.27
CA ALA A 8 8.24 3.57 -29.99
C ALA A 8 9.39 3.10 -29.09
N LEU A 9 10.02 4.01 -28.33
CA LEU A 9 11.07 3.66 -27.37
C LEU A 9 10.57 2.72 -26.27
N VAL A 10 9.37 2.95 -25.73
CA VAL A 10 8.78 2.04 -24.73
C VAL A 10 8.50 0.65 -25.30
N ALA A 11 8.02 0.58 -26.55
CA ALA A 11 7.80 -0.69 -27.24
C ALA A 11 9.12 -1.43 -27.50
N LEU A 12 10.18 -0.71 -27.92
CA LEU A 12 11.52 -1.25 -28.09
C LEU A 12 12.08 -1.78 -26.77
N LEU A 13 12.00 -0.99 -25.68
CA LEU A 13 12.45 -1.41 -24.36
C LEU A 13 11.75 -2.70 -23.92
N ARG A 14 10.44 -2.81 -24.12
CA ARG A 14 9.69 -4.05 -23.83
C ARG A 14 10.21 -5.23 -24.66
N GLY A 15 10.52 -5.00 -25.94
CA GLY A 15 11.14 -6.00 -26.81
C GLY A 15 12.46 -6.49 -26.24
N HIS A 16 13.36 -5.57 -25.89
CA HIS A 16 14.67 -5.89 -25.32
C HIS A 16 14.57 -6.64 -23.98
N VAL A 17 13.61 -6.29 -23.12
CA VAL A 17 13.34 -7.05 -21.87
C VAL A 17 12.92 -8.49 -22.18
N VAL A 18 12.07 -8.70 -23.18
CA VAL A 18 11.60 -10.04 -23.57
C VAL A 18 12.73 -10.87 -24.21
N THR A 19 13.61 -10.26 -24.99
CA THR A 19 14.75 -10.92 -25.63
C THR A 19 15.99 -10.99 -24.74
N ASN A 20 15.92 -10.45 -23.52
CA ASN A 20 17.06 -10.32 -22.59
C ASN A 20 18.27 -9.60 -23.20
N ASP A 21 18.02 -8.59 -24.02
CA ASP A 21 19.05 -7.75 -24.65
C ASP A 21 19.36 -6.54 -23.76
N LEU A 22 20.35 -6.70 -22.88
CA LEU A 22 20.64 -5.73 -21.82
C LEU A 22 21.22 -4.41 -22.34
N GLU A 23 22.10 -4.49 -23.33
CA GLU A 23 22.76 -3.30 -23.90
C GLU A 23 21.73 -2.44 -24.62
N ALA A 24 20.93 -3.04 -25.50
CA ALA A 24 19.91 -2.30 -26.21
C ALA A 24 18.79 -1.81 -25.27
N ALA A 25 18.45 -2.55 -24.21
CA ALA A 25 17.54 -2.08 -23.18
C ALA A 25 18.09 -0.83 -22.47
N GLN A 26 19.36 -0.85 -22.06
CA GLN A 26 20.01 0.28 -21.39
C GLN A 26 20.08 1.51 -22.30
N ASP A 27 20.48 1.34 -23.55
CA ASP A 27 20.51 2.43 -24.54
C ASP A 27 19.12 3.03 -24.75
N THR A 28 18.09 2.16 -24.81
CA THR A 28 16.71 2.61 -24.94
C THR A 28 16.24 3.35 -23.67
N MET A 29 16.62 2.89 -22.48
CA MET A 29 16.33 3.59 -21.22
C MET A 29 16.99 4.96 -21.18
N GLN A 30 18.26 5.06 -21.57
CA GLN A 30 18.96 6.35 -21.69
C GLN A 30 18.31 7.26 -22.73
N ALA A 31 17.85 6.71 -23.86
CA ALA A 31 17.12 7.48 -24.87
C ALA A 31 15.78 7.99 -24.31
N ILE A 32 15.04 7.18 -23.55
CA ILE A 32 13.81 7.57 -22.85
C ILE A 32 14.11 8.72 -21.87
N GLU A 33 15.17 8.62 -21.08
CA GLU A 33 15.53 9.63 -20.08
C GLU A 33 15.97 10.95 -20.71
N LYS A 34 16.73 10.90 -21.80
CA LYS A 34 17.10 12.09 -22.60
C LYS A 34 15.89 12.74 -23.29
N THR A 35 14.89 11.94 -23.66
CA THR A 35 13.66 12.39 -24.33
C THR A 35 12.60 12.89 -23.33
N GLY A 36 12.63 12.36 -22.10
CA GLY A 36 11.70 12.69 -21.03
C GLY A 36 11.80 14.16 -20.62
N LYS A 37 10.64 14.80 -20.40
CA LYS A 37 10.60 16.22 -20.01
C LYS A 37 10.94 16.44 -18.53
N ASP A 38 10.57 15.48 -17.69
CA ASP A 38 10.82 15.51 -16.25
C ASP A 38 10.82 14.10 -15.66
N LEU A 39 11.26 13.99 -14.40
CA LEU A 39 11.36 12.74 -13.67
C LEU A 39 9.99 12.05 -13.52
N ALA A 40 8.91 12.82 -13.31
CA ALA A 40 7.58 12.25 -13.14
C ALA A 40 7.10 11.52 -14.40
N GLN A 41 7.38 12.07 -15.58
CA GLN A 41 7.09 11.42 -16.86
C GLN A 41 7.91 10.13 -17.01
N ILE A 42 9.21 10.16 -16.71
CA ILE A 42 10.10 9.00 -16.82
C ILE A 42 9.65 7.89 -15.86
N THR A 43 9.42 8.21 -14.59
CA THR A 43 8.92 7.26 -13.60
C THR A 43 7.58 6.65 -14.02
N ARG A 44 6.67 7.45 -14.59
CA ARG A 44 5.39 6.94 -15.12
C ARG A 44 5.58 5.96 -16.28
N ILE A 45 6.49 6.25 -17.22
CA ILE A 45 6.79 5.35 -18.34
C ILE A 45 7.26 4.00 -17.82
N TYR A 46 8.20 4.01 -16.89
CA TYR A 46 8.76 2.81 -16.30
C TYR A 46 7.73 2.03 -15.46
N PHE A 47 6.87 2.74 -14.73
CA PHE A 47 5.74 2.13 -14.04
C PHE A 47 4.74 1.47 -15.00
N ASP A 48 4.40 2.14 -16.10
CA ASP A 48 3.52 1.60 -17.14
C ASP A 48 4.15 0.38 -17.83
N LEU A 49 5.47 0.36 -18.03
CA LEU A 49 6.20 -0.81 -18.50
C LEU A 49 6.08 -1.98 -17.50
N GLY A 50 6.31 -1.74 -16.20
CA GLY A 50 6.15 -2.75 -15.16
C GLY A 50 4.74 -3.36 -15.14
N LYS A 51 3.70 -2.52 -15.27
CA LYS A 51 2.31 -2.98 -15.40
C LYS A 51 2.07 -3.83 -16.64
N GLN A 52 2.66 -3.47 -17.78
CA GLN A 52 2.53 -4.25 -19.01
C GLN A 52 3.16 -5.65 -18.85
N LEU A 53 4.33 -5.73 -18.20
CA LEU A 53 5.00 -7.01 -17.92
C LEU A 53 4.16 -7.87 -16.96
N GLN A 54 3.61 -7.28 -15.90
CA GLN A 54 2.69 -7.97 -14.98
C GLN A 54 1.41 -8.46 -15.68
N ALA A 55 0.84 -7.65 -16.57
CA ALA A 55 -0.34 -8.04 -17.34
C ALA A 55 -0.04 -9.23 -18.26
N GLU A 56 1.16 -9.30 -18.83
CA GLU A 56 1.57 -10.44 -19.66
C GLU A 56 1.71 -11.72 -18.83
N LEU A 57 2.33 -11.65 -17.65
CA LEU A 57 2.38 -12.80 -16.72
C LEU A 57 0.97 -13.30 -16.36
N LYS A 58 0.04 -12.38 -16.05
CA LYS A 58 -1.37 -12.72 -15.75
C LYS A 58 -2.09 -13.35 -16.94
N ARG A 59 -1.80 -12.94 -18.17
CA ARG A 59 -2.37 -13.57 -19.38
C ARG A 59 -1.86 -14.98 -19.57
N ILE A 60 -0.57 -15.23 -19.33
CA ILE A 60 0.01 -16.57 -19.41
C ILE A 60 -0.60 -17.46 -18.31
N GLU A 61 -0.71 -16.93 -17.08
CA GLU A 61 -1.34 -17.60 -15.94
C GLU A 61 -2.80 -17.98 -16.23
N ALA A 62 -3.60 -17.07 -16.82
CA ALA A 62 -4.99 -17.34 -17.20
C ALA A 62 -5.15 -18.45 -18.26
N ARG A 63 -4.08 -18.74 -19.03
CA ARG A 63 -4.05 -19.88 -19.96
C ARG A 63 -3.64 -21.19 -19.29
N ASN A 64 -3.30 -21.18 -18.00
CA ASN A 64 -2.74 -22.30 -17.25
C ASN A 64 -1.46 -22.87 -17.87
N ASP A 65 -0.70 -22.06 -18.61
CA ASP A 65 0.59 -22.47 -19.18
C ASP A 65 1.71 -22.24 -18.16
N VAL A 66 1.84 -23.19 -17.24
CA VAL A 66 2.80 -23.14 -16.12
C VAL A 66 4.24 -23.05 -16.63
N ALA A 67 4.57 -23.73 -17.72
CA ALA A 67 5.92 -23.75 -18.28
C ALA A 67 6.29 -22.39 -18.89
N ALA A 68 5.39 -21.78 -19.68
CA ALA A 68 5.60 -20.44 -20.21
C ALA A 68 5.64 -19.41 -19.08
N LEU A 69 4.76 -19.53 -18.07
CA LEU A 69 4.73 -18.59 -16.94
C LEU A 69 6.07 -18.58 -16.20
N LYS A 70 6.58 -19.77 -15.86
CA LYS A 70 7.88 -19.92 -15.20
C LYS A 70 8.99 -19.34 -16.07
N ARG A 71 9.07 -19.70 -17.35
CA ARG A 71 10.11 -19.21 -18.27
C ARG A 71 10.09 -17.70 -18.38
N THR A 72 8.93 -17.09 -18.61
CA THR A 72 8.80 -15.63 -18.74
C THR A 72 9.15 -14.93 -17.44
N ARG A 73 8.72 -15.45 -16.29
CA ARG A 73 9.11 -14.91 -14.98
C ARG A 73 10.61 -14.99 -14.77
N ASP A 74 11.22 -16.15 -15.00
CA ASP A 74 12.66 -16.37 -14.81
C ASP A 74 13.49 -15.44 -15.71
N SER A 75 13.11 -15.27 -16.98
CA SER A 75 13.75 -14.33 -17.91
C SER A 75 13.66 -12.89 -17.41
N TYR A 76 12.50 -12.46 -16.90
CA TYR A 76 12.34 -11.12 -16.34
C TYR A 76 13.17 -10.90 -15.08
N VAL A 77 13.20 -11.88 -14.18
CA VAL A 77 14.04 -11.79 -12.97
C VAL A 77 15.51 -11.71 -13.35
N ALA A 78 15.98 -12.58 -14.25
CA ALA A 78 17.36 -12.56 -14.71
C ALA A 78 17.74 -11.23 -15.37
N PHE A 79 16.85 -10.67 -16.20
CA PHE A 79 17.04 -9.36 -16.80
C PHE A 79 17.15 -8.26 -15.73
N LEU A 80 16.21 -8.20 -14.79
CA LEU A 80 16.19 -7.18 -13.72
C LEU A 80 17.43 -7.28 -12.82
N SER A 81 17.86 -8.51 -12.48
CA SER A 81 19.06 -8.73 -11.68
C SER A 81 20.33 -8.27 -12.40
N GLN A 82 20.45 -8.56 -13.71
CA GLN A 82 21.58 -8.09 -14.50
C GLN A 82 21.58 -6.57 -14.66
N MET A 83 20.41 -5.95 -14.85
CA MET A 83 20.27 -4.50 -14.90
C MET A 83 20.64 -3.85 -13.57
N ALA A 84 20.17 -4.41 -12.45
CA ALA A 84 20.48 -3.93 -11.11
C ALA A 84 21.98 -4.03 -10.77
N ALA A 85 22.69 -5.03 -11.29
CA ALA A 85 24.12 -5.21 -11.06
C ALA A 85 24.99 -4.19 -11.83
N ARG A 86 24.48 -3.54 -12.88
CA ARG A 86 25.21 -2.54 -13.65
C ARG A 86 25.21 -1.20 -12.91
N LYS A 87 26.39 -0.70 -12.55
CA LYS A 87 26.55 0.63 -11.91
C LYS A 87 26.47 1.79 -12.90
N GLU A 88 26.89 1.56 -14.14
CA GLU A 88 26.92 2.61 -15.17
C GLU A 88 25.50 2.94 -15.64
N GLY A 89 25.21 4.24 -15.76
CA GLY A 89 23.90 4.72 -16.22
C GLY A 89 22.78 4.62 -15.20
N GLN A 90 23.07 4.25 -13.94
CA GLN A 90 22.06 4.25 -12.88
C GLN A 90 21.65 5.67 -12.51
N THR A 91 20.39 5.99 -12.79
CA THR A 91 19.72 7.20 -12.31
C THR A 91 18.68 6.84 -11.26
N PHE A 92 18.19 7.84 -10.52
CA PHE A 92 17.07 7.66 -9.60
C PHE A 92 15.88 6.92 -10.26
N ALA A 93 15.56 7.25 -11.52
CA ALA A 93 14.46 6.64 -12.24
C ALA A 93 14.69 5.15 -12.54
N THR A 94 15.91 4.78 -12.98
CA THR A 94 16.25 3.37 -13.25
C THR A 94 16.25 2.51 -11.98
N LEU A 95 16.77 3.02 -10.87
CA LEU A 95 16.76 2.32 -9.59
C LEU A 95 15.34 2.21 -9.03
N GLN A 96 14.56 3.29 -9.11
CA GLN A 96 13.16 3.26 -8.68
C GLN A 96 12.37 2.23 -9.49
N TRP A 97 12.56 2.20 -10.81
CA TRP A 97 11.88 1.24 -11.67
C TRP A 97 12.24 -0.20 -11.33
N THR A 98 13.54 -0.52 -11.20
CA THR A 98 13.98 -1.88 -10.85
C THR A 98 13.47 -2.29 -9.46
N GLY A 99 13.47 -1.39 -8.48
CA GLY A 99 12.88 -1.63 -7.16
C GLY A 99 11.37 -1.92 -7.22
N GLU A 100 10.60 -1.11 -7.95
CA GLU A 100 9.16 -1.33 -8.15
C GLU A 100 8.87 -2.61 -8.96
N ALA A 101 9.73 -2.97 -9.92
CA ALA A 101 9.60 -4.19 -10.70
C ALA A 101 9.83 -5.43 -9.84
N PHE A 102 10.89 -5.47 -9.02
CA PHE A 102 11.10 -6.54 -8.04
C PHE A 102 9.94 -6.62 -7.04
N PHE A 103 9.49 -5.47 -6.52
CA PHE A 103 8.37 -5.40 -5.59
C PHE A 103 7.10 -6.00 -6.21
N GLY A 104 6.82 -5.67 -7.47
CA GLY A 104 5.68 -6.17 -8.23
C GLY A 104 5.75 -7.66 -8.59
N LEU A 105 6.94 -8.27 -8.52
CA LEU A 105 7.17 -9.71 -8.65
C LEU A 105 7.24 -10.42 -7.29
N GLU A 106 6.93 -9.71 -6.21
CA GLU A 106 7.00 -10.19 -4.82
C GLU A 106 8.42 -10.60 -4.38
N LEU A 107 9.44 -10.09 -5.08
CA LEU A 107 10.85 -10.22 -4.75
C LEU A 107 11.25 -9.11 -3.78
N TYR A 108 10.68 -9.16 -2.58
CA TYR A 108 10.72 -8.05 -1.62
C TYR A 108 12.13 -7.76 -1.07
N GLU A 109 12.99 -8.76 -0.95
CA GLU A 109 14.38 -8.58 -0.54
C GLU A 109 15.15 -7.74 -1.56
N GLN A 110 15.11 -8.14 -2.83
CA GLN A 110 15.74 -7.42 -3.94
C GLN A 110 15.16 -6.00 -4.09
N ALA A 111 13.85 -5.86 -3.92
CA ALA A 111 13.19 -4.55 -3.92
C ALA A 111 13.71 -3.66 -2.78
N ALA A 112 13.80 -4.19 -1.57
CA ALA A 112 14.30 -3.48 -0.41
C ALA A 112 15.75 -3.00 -0.62
N ASP A 113 16.61 -3.82 -1.20
CA ASP A 113 18.00 -3.45 -1.51
C ASP A 113 18.07 -2.28 -2.49
N ARG A 114 17.23 -2.28 -3.54
CA ARG A 114 17.16 -1.15 -4.48
C ARG A 114 16.66 0.12 -3.80
N PHE A 115 15.62 0.04 -2.96
CA PHE A 115 15.12 1.21 -2.24
C PHE A 115 16.13 1.75 -1.22
N LYS A 116 16.89 0.89 -0.54
CA LYS A 116 18.01 1.29 0.34
C LYS A 116 19.08 2.06 -0.44
N GLU A 117 19.50 1.54 -1.59
CA GLU A 117 20.49 2.18 -2.45
C GLU A 117 20.02 3.56 -2.93
N ILE A 118 18.75 3.71 -3.35
CA ILE A 118 18.20 5.02 -3.70
C ILE A 118 18.29 6.00 -2.53
N ILE A 119 17.98 5.56 -1.31
CA ILE A 119 18.03 6.40 -0.11
C ILE A 119 19.47 6.82 0.18
N GLU A 120 20.41 5.87 0.10
CA GLU A 120 21.84 6.13 0.31
C GLU A 120 22.39 7.14 -0.72
N HIS A 121 22.14 6.91 -2.01
CA HIS A 121 22.56 7.83 -3.07
C HIS A 121 21.92 9.21 -2.90
N SER A 122 20.64 9.28 -2.57
CA SER A 122 19.94 10.56 -2.38
C SER A 122 20.47 11.34 -1.17
N ASN A 123 20.97 10.65 -0.14
CA ASN A 123 21.57 11.29 1.03
C ASN A 123 23.01 11.75 0.78
N ASN A 124 23.75 11.02 -0.05
CA ASN A 124 25.17 11.28 -0.33
C ASN A 124 25.39 12.22 -1.52
N ASP A 125 24.45 12.30 -2.46
CA ASP A 125 24.52 13.13 -3.66
C ASP A 125 23.19 13.89 -3.90
N PRO A 126 23.13 15.19 -3.58
CA PRO A 126 21.96 16.02 -3.85
C PRO A 126 21.60 16.15 -5.34
N GLN A 127 22.54 15.90 -6.27
CA GLN A 127 22.26 15.91 -7.71
C GLN A 127 21.54 14.64 -8.17
N PHE A 128 21.73 13.52 -7.46
CA PHE A 128 21.06 12.25 -7.74
C PHE A 128 19.53 12.40 -7.66
N LEU A 129 19.06 13.11 -6.63
CA LEU A 129 17.67 13.52 -6.48
C LEU A 129 17.59 14.93 -5.88
N ASP A 130 17.48 15.94 -6.75
CA ASP A 130 17.33 17.32 -6.33
C ASP A 130 15.94 17.56 -5.72
N GLN A 131 15.85 17.54 -4.39
CA GLN A 131 14.60 17.73 -3.63
C GLN A 131 14.13 19.18 -3.56
N SER A 132 14.94 20.15 -4.00
CA SER A 132 14.51 21.56 -4.07
C SER A 132 13.45 21.75 -5.16
N LYS A 133 13.51 20.92 -6.22
CA LYS A 133 12.56 20.90 -7.32
C LYS A 133 11.19 20.41 -6.86
N ALA A 134 10.15 21.20 -7.12
CA ALA A 134 8.78 20.91 -6.70
C ALA A 134 8.29 19.53 -7.17
N GLN A 135 8.66 19.11 -8.38
CA GLN A 135 8.30 17.81 -8.96
C GLN A 135 8.97 16.61 -8.28
N ASN A 136 10.07 16.82 -7.55
CA ASN A 136 10.79 15.77 -6.83
C ASN A 136 10.39 15.73 -5.34
N LYS A 137 9.62 16.72 -4.86
CA LYS A 137 9.16 16.78 -3.47
C LYS A 137 8.34 15.52 -3.16
N GLY A 138 8.79 14.77 -2.17
CA GLY A 138 8.15 13.53 -1.72
C GLY A 138 8.61 12.27 -2.45
N ALA A 139 9.44 12.35 -3.50
CA ALA A 139 9.94 11.16 -4.19
C ALA A 139 10.75 10.26 -3.24
N LEU A 140 11.65 10.85 -2.43
CA LEU A 140 12.38 10.08 -1.41
C LEU A 140 11.45 9.53 -0.32
N THR A 141 10.43 10.29 0.08
CA THR A 141 9.41 9.83 1.04
C THR A 141 8.68 8.59 0.51
N GLN A 142 8.32 8.58 -0.77
CA GLN A 142 7.68 7.43 -1.42
C GLN A 142 8.61 6.23 -1.45
N VAL A 143 9.89 6.40 -1.80
CA VAL A 143 10.90 5.33 -1.77
C VAL A 143 11.05 4.76 -0.37
N LYS A 144 11.14 5.60 0.66
CA LYS A 144 11.21 5.14 2.07
C LYS A 144 9.96 4.35 2.46
N LEU A 145 8.78 4.81 2.06
CA LEU A 145 7.53 4.10 2.34
C LEU A 145 7.46 2.74 1.62
N ARG A 146 7.98 2.66 0.39
CA ARG A 146 8.14 1.39 -0.33
C ARG A 146 9.11 0.44 0.36
N LEU A 147 10.23 0.93 0.87
CA LEU A 147 11.15 0.14 1.69
C LEU A 147 10.45 -0.43 2.93
N VAL A 148 9.71 0.39 3.68
CA VAL A 148 8.90 -0.07 4.83
C VAL A 148 7.96 -1.20 4.42
N THR A 149 7.27 -1.02 3.28
CA THR A 149 6.34 -2.04 2.77
C THR A 149 7.06 -3.33 2.41
N ALA A 150 8.21 -3.25 1.74
CA ALA A 150 9.01 -4.41 1.36
C ALA A 150 9.52 -5.17 2.60
N LEU A 151 9.98 -4.46 3.63
CA LEU A 151 10.41 -5.07 4.90
C LEU A 151 9.24 -5.74 5.62
N ARG A 152 8.08 -5.08 5.69
CA ARG A 152 6.86 -5.67 6.25
C ARG A 152 6.48 -6.96 5.53
N LYS A 153 6.53 -6.99 4.20
CA LYS A 153 6.22 -8.18 3.40
C LYS A 153 7.21 -9.32 3.59
N GLN A 154 8.42 -9.03 4.07
CA GLN A 154 9.40 -10.02 4.51
C GLN A 154 9.21 -10.46 5.98
N ASN A 155 8.21 -9.92 6.68
CA ASN A 155 8.01 -10.06 8.12
C ASN A 155 9.16 -9.47 8.98
N LEU A 156 9.97 -8.57 8.41
CA LEU A 156 11.01 -7.83 9.12
C LEU A 156 10.38 -6.61 9.82
N PHE A 157 9.52 -6.88 10.80
CA PHE A 157 8.65 -5.85 11.39
C PHE A 157 9.41 -4.83 12.24
N ASP A 158 10.48 -5.25 12.93
CA ASP A 158 11.33 -4.32 13.69
C ASP A 158 11.96 -3.29 12.75
N ASP A 159 12.62 -3.73 11.68
CA ASP A 159 13.24 -2.84 10.69
C ASP A 159 12.20 -1.93 10.01
N ALA A 160 11.05 -2.49 9.62
CA ALA A 160 9.96 -1.73 9.04
C ALA A 160 9.44 -0.65 10.00
N TRP A 161 9.29 -1.00 11.29
CA TRP A 161 8.80 -0.10 12.32
C TRP A 161 9.81 1.00 12.66
N GLU A 162 11.09 0.70 12.75
CA GLU A 162 12.14 1.69 13.00
C GLU A 162 12.14 2.80 11.95
N LEU A 163 11.87 2.46 10.68
CA LEU A 163 11.80 3.42 9.57
C LEU A 163 10.54 4.29 9.56
N ILE A 164 9.45 3.87 10.18
CA ILE A 164 8.14 4.55 10.06
C ILE A 164 7.52 4.97 11.39
N LYS A 165 8.10 4.59 12.53
CA LYS A 165 7.54 4.93 13.84
C LYS A 165 7.49 6.45 14.04
N PRO A 166 6.40 6.97 14.61
CA PRO A 166 6.36 8.33 15.12
C PRO A 166 7.48 8.59 16.14
N GLN A 167 8.20 9.71 16.02
CA GLN A 167 9.11 10.16 17.07
C GLN A 167 8.41 11.18 17.98
N LYS A 168 8.66 11.14 19.30
CA LYS A 168 7.95 11.97 20.30
C LYS A 168 8.18 13.48 20.13
N GLU A 169 9.30 13.87 19.54
CA GLU A 169 9.66 15.28 19.26
C GLU A 169 9.32 15.71 17.82
N SER A 170 8.72 14.82 17.02
CA SER A 170 8.58 14.97 15.56
C SER A 170 7.57 15.98 15.05
N ALA A 171 6.95 16.80 15.89
CA ALA A 171 6.17 17.93 15.39
C ALA A 171 7.03 18.82 14.46
N THR A 172 8.35 18.78 14.65
CA THR A 172 9.39 19.49 13.89
C THR A 172 10.27 18.58 13.01
N SER A 173 10.01 17.28 12.89
CA SER A 173 10.82 16.39 12.03
C SER A 173 10.66 16.78 10.57
N ASP A 174 11.76 17.01 9.85
CA ASP A 174 11.74 17.26 8.41
C ASP A 174 11.31 16.02 7.62
N ASP A 175 11.55 14.81 8.15
CA ASP A 175 11.08 13.57 7.53
C ASP A 175 9.58 13.33 7.82
N PRO A 176 8.71 13.29 6.78
CA PRO A 176 7.30 13.00 6.94
C PRO A 176 7.00 11.62 7.56
N LEU A 177 7.89 10.64 7.40
CA LEU A 177 7.70 9.27 7.92
C LEU A 177 7.78 9.20 9.45
N HIS A 178 8.33 10.21 10.12
CA HIS A 178 8.46 10.21 11.59
C HIS A 178 7.49 11.16 12.28
N LYS A 179 6.75 11.99 11.52
CA LYS A 179 5.73 12.90 12.08
C LYS A 179 4.62 12.12 12.79
N ALA A 180 4.32 12.51 14.02
CA ALA A 180 3.26 11.90 14.82
C ALA A 180 1.86 12.09 14.19
N VAL A 181 1.57 13.29 13.71
CA VAL A 181 0.36 13.60 12.95
C VAL A 181 0.75 13.93 11.52
N VAL A 182 0.38 13.06 10.58
CA VAL A 182 0.68 13.20 9.15
C VAL A 182 -0.59 13.04 8.34
N LEU A 183 -0.87 13.98 7.42
CA LEU A 183 -2.05 13.91 6.55
C LEU A 183 -1.82 13.09 5.28
N ASN A 184 -0.61 12.54 5.11
CA ASN A 184 -0.35 11.52 4.10
C ASN A 184 -0.92 10.18 4.60
N TYR A 185 -2.06 9.79 4.05
CA TYR A 185 -2.76 8.57 4.45
C TYR A 185 -2.00 7.28 4.12
N GLU A 186 -1.11 7.28 3.13
CA GLU A 186 -0.30 6.09 2.82
C GLU A 186 0.64 5.76 3.99
N ILE A 187 1.25 6.77 4.61
CA ILE A 187 2.10 6.61 5.81
C ILE A 187 1.24 6.10 6.98
N VAL A 188 0.04 6.66 7.17
CA VAL A 188 -0.88 6.24 8.23
C VAL A 188 -1.29 4.78 8.06
N LEU A 189 -1.65 4.38 6.84
CA LEU A 189 -2.05 3.03 6.52
C LEU A 189 -0.88 2.06 6.73
N GLU A 190 0.28 2.36 6.18
CA GLU A 190 1.42 1.46 6.26
C GLU A 190 1.90 1.25 7.71
N ARG A 191 1.94 2.30 8.55
CA ARG A 191 2.22 2.18 9.98
C ARG A 191 1.31 1.18 10.69
N GLY A 192 0.01 1.31 10.44
CA GLY A 192 -0.97 0.45 11.09
C GLY A 192 -0.90 -0.99 10.57
N LEU A 193 -0.59 -1.18 9.28
CA LEU A 193 -0.39 -2.50 8.68
C LEU A 193 0.84 -3.20 9.26
N VAL A 194 1.96 -2.49 9.45
CA VAL A 194 3.15 -3.03 10.13
C VAL A 194 2.77 -3.55 11.51
N LEU A 195 2.11 -2.72 12.34
CA LEU A 195 1.70 -3.10 13.70
C LEU A 195 0.70 -4.27 13.72
N GLN A 196 -0.27 -4.27 12.80
CA GLN A 196 -1.32 -5.28 12.72
C GLN A 196 -0.79 -6.65 12.29
N GLU A 197 0.09 -6.69 11.30
CA GLU A 197 0.72 -7.92 10.80
C GLU A 197 1.72 -8.45 11.84
N TRP A 198 2.55 -7.58 12.43
CA TRP A 198 3.42 -7.93 13.56
C TRP A 198 2.63 -8.50 14.75
N GLY A 199 1.48 -7.88 15.04
CA GLY A 199 0.53 -8.32 16.07
C GLY A 199 -0.10 -9.70 15.83
N ALA A 200 0.18 -10.38 14.71
CA ALA A 200 -0.15 -11.79 14.55
C ALA A 200 0.58 -12.68 15.55
N ASN A 201 1.83 -12.34 15.84
CA ASN A 201 2.70 -13.13 16.71
C ASN A 201 3.00 -12.40 18.03
N GLU A 202 2.78 -11.08 18.08
CA GLU A 202 3.01 -10.27 19.28
C GLU A 202 1.76 -9.51 19.75
N PRO A 203 1.02 -10.02 20.76
CA PRO A 203 -0.22 -9.39 21.22
C PRO A 203 -0.09 -7.90 21.60
N ALA A 204 1.04 -7.49 22.17
CA ALA A 204 1.31 -6.09 22.50
C ALA A 204 1.33 -5.17 21.26
N ARG A 205 1.77 -5.67 20.11
CA ARG A 205 1.76 -4.93 18.84
C ARG A 205 0.36 -4.82 18.27
N LEU A 206 -0.47 -5.86 18.45
CA LEU A 206 -1.89 -5.82 18.09
C LEU A 206 -2.65 -4.73 18.88
N GLU A 207 -2.40 -4.60 20.19
CA GLU A 207 -2.96 -3.51 20.99
C GLU A 207 -2.54 -2.13 20.47
N THR A 208 -1.29 -2.00 20.04
CA THR A 208 -0.76 -0.77 19.47
C THR A 208 -1.43 -0.46 18.12
N ALA A 209 -1.67 -1.48 17.29
CA ALA A 209 -2.42 -1.35 16.03
C ALA A 209 -3.87 -0.87 16.29
N ILE A 210 -4.56 -1.46 17.27
CA ILE A 210 -5.94 -1.06 17.65
C ILE A 210 -5.97 0.41 18.06
N LYS A 211 -5.02 0.86 18.89
CA LYS A 211 -4.90 2.27 19.29
C LYS A 211 -4.63 3.19 18.11
N HIS A 212 -3.70 2.82 17.22
CA HIS A 212 -3.37 3.57 16.01
C HIS A 212 -4.59 3.74 15.10
N TRP A 213 -5.28 2.64 14.78
CA TRP A 213 -6.47 2.69 13.93
C TRP A 213 -7.61 3.45 14.60
N GLY A 214 -7.85 3.24 15.89
CA GLY A 214 -8.85 3.98 16.66
C GLY A 214 -8.62 5.49 16.64
N PHE A 215 -7.38 5.93 16.86
CA PHE A 215 -6.99 7.34 16.81
C PHE A 215 -7.31 7.97 15.45
N TRP A 216 -6.87 7.36 14.36
CA TRP A 216 -7.10 7.91 13.03
C TRP A 216 -8.55 7.85 12.59
N ALA A 217 -9.26 6.79 12.97
CA ALA A 217 -10.67 6.68 12.67
C ALA A 217 -11.48 7.78 13.35
N GLN A 218 -11.19 8.10 14.63
CA GLN A 218 -11.76 9.26 15.33
C GLN A 218 -11.36 10.59 14.69
N ARG A 219 -10.11 10.74 14.28
CA ARG A 219 -9.60 11.99 13.69
C ARG A 219 -10.23 12.32 12.34
N LEU A 220 -10.56 11.29 11.54
CA LEU A 220 -11.24 11.45 10.25
C LEU A 220 -12.78 11.46 10.39
N GLU A 221 -13.31 11.19 11.57
CA GLU A 221 -14.75 11.19 11.82
C GLU A 221 -15.44 12.53 11.52
N PRO A 222 -14.93 13.70 11.90
CA PRO A 222 -15.63 14.97 11.65
C PRO A 222 -15.57 15.42 10.17
N MET A 223 -14.83 14.74 9.29
CA MET A 223 -14.72 15.15 7.90
C MET A 223 -16.05 14.98 7.15
N GLN A 224 -16.53 16.06 6.51
CA GLN A 224 -17.74 16.03 5.68
C GLN A 224 -17.61 15.04 4.52
N GLN A 225 -16.46 15.07 3.84
CA GLN A 225 -16.14 14.12 2.77
C GLN A 225 -15.12 13.11 3.30
N LYS A 226 -15.57 11.87 3.49
CA LYS A 226 -14.73 10.78 3.97
C LYS A 226 -13.79 10.32 2.84
N PRO A 227 -12.47 10.40 2.99
CA PRO A 227 -11.55 9.81 2.02
C PRO A 227 -11.65 8.28 2.04
N THR A 228 -11.26 7.59 0.97
CA THR A 228 -11.22 6.11 0.94
C THR A 228 -10.45 5.52 2.14
N ALA A 229 -9.34 6.16 2.50
CA ALA A 229 -8.52 5.77 3.66
C ALA A 229 -9.29 5.71 4.99
N TYR A 230 -10.34 6.52 5.17
CA TYR A 230 -11.20 6.43 6.36
C TYR A 230 -11.85 5.05 6.48
N PHE A 231 -12.37 4.52 5.37
CA PHE A 231 -13.01 3.21 5.35
C PHE A 231 -11.99 2.08 5.54
N GLU A 232 -10.80 2.20 4.97
CA GLU A 232 -9.71 1.24 5.17
C GLU A 232 -9.25 1.19 6.64
N ILE A 233 -9.11 2.34 7.28
CA ILE A 233 -8.74 2.45 8.69
C ILE A 233 -9.82 1.82 9.58
N ARG A 234 -11.10 2.11 9.32
CA ARG A 234 -12.23 1.49 10.04
C ARG A 234 -12.25 -0.04 9.86
N LEU A 235 -12.06 -0.52 8.63
CA LEU A 235 -12.00 -1.95 8.33
C LEU A 235 -10.86 -2.64 9.08
N ASN A 236 -9.66 -2.04 9.08
CA ASN A 236 -8.50 -2.59 9.77
C ASN A 236 -8.65 -2.57 11.30
N LEU A 237 -9.30 -1.54 11.87
CA LEU A 237 -9.68 -1.54 13.29
C LEU A 237 -10.59 -2.74 13.64
N ILE A 238 -11.64 -2.97 12.85
CA ILE A 238 -12.57 -4.09 13.07
C ILE A 238 -11.81 -5.43 12.98
N ARG A 239 -10.93 -5.59 11.99
CA ARG A 239 -10.09 -6.79 11.85
C ARG A 239 -9.19 -7.02 13.06
N CYS A 240 -8.55 -5.97 13.58
CA CYS A 240 -7.72 -6.09 14.78
C CYS A 240 -8.54 -6.51 16.01
N LEU A 241 -9.71 -5.90 16.21
CA LEU A 241 -10.62 -6.23 17.31
C LEU A 241 -11.15 -7.68 17.21
N LEU A 242 -11.54 -8.11 16.00
CA LEU A 242 -11.93 -9.48 15.72
C LEU A 242 -10.78 -10.44 16.07
N LYS A 243 -9.58 -10.19 15.56
CA LYS A 243 -8.39 -11.01 15.81
C LYS A 243 -8.04 -11.10 17.31
N LYS A 244 -8.10 -9.97 18.02
CA LYS A 244 -7.93 -9.94 19.48
C LYS A 244 -8.97 -10.82 20.17
N GLY A 245 -10.24 -10.71 19.78
CA GLY A 245 -11.32 -11.52 20.32
C GLY A 245 -11.15 -13.02 20.05
N THR A 246 -10.69 -13.40 18.86
CA THR A 246 -10.49 -14.82 18.53
C THR A 246 -9.26 -15.44 19.19
N ALA A 247 -8.23 -14.63 19.47
CA ALA A 247 -7.01 -15.08 20.14
C ALA A 247 -7.12 -15.05 21.68
N ALA A 248 -8.11 -14.37 22.24
CA ALA A 248 -8.28 -14.22 23.68
C ALA A 248 -8.64 -15.56 24.35
N THR A 249 -7.90 -15.90 25.40
CA THR A 249 -8.15 -17.06 26.25
C THR A 249 -9.19 -16.79 27.33
N ASP A 250 -9.30 -15.55 27.81
CA ASP A 250 -10.34 -15.13 28.74
C ASP A 250 -11.67 -14.89 27.98
N PRO A 251 -12.76 -15.59 28.35
CA PRO A 251 -14.08 -15.39 27.77
C PRO A 251 -14.59 -13.94 27.82
N LYS A 252 -14.25 -13.17 28.86
CA LYS A 252 -14.65 -11.76 29.00
C LYS A 252 -13.94 -10.89 27.98
N ASP A 253 -12.62 -11.03 27.84
CA ASP A 253 -11.82 -10.27 26.88
C ASP A 253 -12.19 -10.62 25.44
N ARG A 254 -12.47 -11.90 25.19
CA ARG A 254 -13.04 -12.37 23.93
C ARG A 254 -14.35 -11.65 23.63
N GLN A 255 -15.30 -11.71 24.55
CA GLN A 255 -16.62 -11.14 24.35
C GLN A 255 -16.57 -9.62 24.17
N GLU A 256 -15.74 -8.91 24.93
CA GLU A 256 -15.61 -7.46 24.81
C GLU A 256 -15.01 -7.05 23.46
N SER A 257 -13.94 -7.72 23.04
CA SER A 257 -13.29 -7.42 21.75
C SER A 257 -14.23 -7.69 20.57
N LEU A 258 -14.97 -8.81 20.59
CA LEU A 258 -15.96 -9.12 19.55
C LEU A 258 -17.13 -8.14 19.54
N ARG A 259 -17.61 -7.70 20.70
CA ARG A 259 -18.65 -6.65 20.78
C ARG A 259 -18.15 -5.30 20.28
N GLN A 260 -16.89 -4.94 20.54
CA GLN A 260 -16.29 -3.74 19.97
C GLN A 260 -16.23 -3.81 18.45
N ALA A 261 -15.80 -4.94 17.90
CA ALA A 261 -15.80 -5.18 16.45
C ALA A 261 -17.22 -5.04 15.86
N GLU A 262 -18.22 -5.64 16.51
CA GLU A 262 -19.64 -5.56 16.11
C GLU A 262 -20.14 -4.12 16.09
N ARG A 263 -19.91 -3.36 17.16
CA ARG A 263 -20.31 -1.93 17.23
C ARG A 263 -19.69 -1.11 16.12
N GLN A 264 -18.40 -1.29 15.84
CA GLN A 264 -17.70 -0.56 14.78
C GLN A 264 -18.26 -0.94 13.39
N LEU A 265 -18.51 -2.23 13.13
CA LEU A 265 -19.05 -2.69 11.86
C LEU A 265 -20.47 -2.19 11.61
N LEU A 266 -21.36 -2.34 12.60
CA LEU A 266 -22.75 -1.88 12.49
C LEU A 266 -22.84 -0.36 12.29
N TYR A 267 -21.96 0.40 12.97
CA TYR A 267 -21.85 1.83 12.74
C TYR A 267 -21.50 2.15 11.28
N MET A 268 -20.51 1.45 10.70
CA MET A 268 -20.11 1.68 9.30
C MET A 268 -21.21 1.34 8.31
N VAL A 269 -21.86 0.19 8.47
CA VAL A 269 -22.97 -0.25 7.60
C VAL A 269 -24.16 0.70 7.69
N LYS A 270 -24.45 1.25 8.89
CA LYS A 270 -25.57 2.20 9.09
C LYS A 270 -25.30 3.58 8.52
N THR A 271 -24.05 4.03 8.50
CA THR A 271 -23.69 5.41 8.17
C THR A 271 -23.15 5.59 6.75
N SER A 272 -22.89 4.51 6.01
CA SER A 272 -22.39 4.58 4.65
C SER A 272 -22.80 3.39 3.79
N ASP A 273 -23.55 3.65 2.73
CA ASP A 273 -23.97 2.61 1.77
C ASP A 273 -22.85 2.15 0.85
N GLN A 274 -21.88 3.04 0.58
CA GLN A 274 -20.79 2.81 -0.36
C GLN A 274 -19.58 2.16 0.28
N LEU A 275 -19.34 2.34 1.59
CA LEU A 275 -18.21 1.75 2.34
C LEU A 275 -16.84 1.88 1.64
N GLY A 276 -16.60 3.01 0.97
CA GLY A 276 -15.36 3.27 0.22
C GLY A 276 -15.26 2.57 -1.15
N GLY A 277 -16.36 2.02 -1.66
CA GLY A 277 -16.48 1.44 -3.00
C GLY A 277 -16.67 -0.10 -2.99
N PRO A 278 -16.91 -0.71 -4.17
CA PRO A 278 -17.27 -2.13 -4.27
C PRO A 278 -16.26 -3.09 -3.63
N THR A 279 -14.97 -2.83 -3.84
CA THR A 279 -13.89 -3.66 -3.29
C THR A 279 -13.88 -3.66 -1.77
N LEU A 280 -13.96 -2.49 -1.14
CA LEU A 280 -13.97 -2.39 0.31
C LEU A 280 -15.28 -2.91 0.90
N LYS A 281 -16.41 -2.65 0.24
CA LYS A 281 -17.72 -3.23 0.63
C LYS A 281 -17.66 -4.75 0.70
N ALA A 282 -17.05 -5.41 -0.29
CA ALA A 282 -16.86 -6.87 -0.26
C ALA A 282 -15.99 -7.31 0.93
N GLN A 283 -14.96 -6.53 1.28
CA GLN A 283 -14.12 -6.82 2.46
C GLN A 283 -14.85 -6.62 3.79
N PHE A 284 -15.70 -5.59 3.92
CA PHE A 284 -16.57 -5.40 5.08
C PHE A 284 -17.54 -6.58 5.23
N GLN A 285 -18.14 -7.04 4.13
CA GLN A 285 -19.02 -8.22 4.13
C GLN A 285 -18.27 -9.49 4.53
N GLN A 286 -17.00 -9.65 4.14
CA GLN A 286 -16.19 -10.78 4.60
C GLN A 286 -15.96 -10.72 6.12
N VAL A 287 -15.57 -9.56 6.64
CA VAL A 287 -15.35 -9.38 8.09
C VAL A 287 -16.66 -9.54 8.87
N GLN A 288 -17.80 -9.15 8.30
CA GLN A 288 -19.12 -9.42 8.87
C GLN A 288 -19.34 -10.92 9.04
N ARG A 289 -19.16 -11.72 7.98
CA ARG A 289 -19.32 -13.19 8.05
C ARG A 289 -18.39 -13.82 9.09
N ASP A 290 -17.14 -13.35 9.14
CA ASP A 290 -16.16 -13.85 10.10
C ASP A 290 -16.61 -13.53 11.54
N LEU A 291 -17.12 -12.33 11.79
CA LEU A 291 -17.63 -11.92 13.09
C LEU A 291 -18.91 -12.67 13.49
N GLU A 292 -19.86 -12.87 12.57
CA GLU A 292 -21.07 -13.67 12.78
C GLU A 292 -20.73 -15.10 13.18
N LYS A 293 -19.74 -15.70 12.52
CA LYS A 293 -19.23 -17.03 12.86
C LYS A 293 -18.66 -17.06 14.28
N GLN A 294 -17.93 -16.02 14.69
CA GLN A 294 -17.36 -15.96 16.06
C GLN A 294 -18.40 -15.69 17.14
N LEU A 295 -19.48 -14.98 16.80
CA LEU A 295 -20.59 -14.67 17.70
C LEU A 295 -21.66 -15.78 17.75
N GLY A 296 -21.69 -16.67 16.75
CA GLY A 296 -22.71 -17.71 16.62
C GLY A 296 -24.10 -17.18 16.26
N ARG A 297 -24.20 -15.95 15.74
CA ARG A 297 -25.46 -15.31 15.33
C ARG A 297 -25.24 -14.30 14.19
N PRO A 298 -26.25 -14.05 13.36
CA PRO A 298 -26.18 -12.98 12.36
C PRO A 298 -26.11 -11.61 13.03
N LEU A 299 -25.45 -10.65 12.36
CA LEU A 299 -25.48 -9.25 12.76
C LEU A 299 -26.75 -8.61 12.20
N GLN A 300 -27.68 -8.25 13.07
CA GLN A 300 -28.83 -7.44 12.68
C GLN A 300 -28.39 -5.97 12.67
N ALA A 301 -28.51 -5.31 11.52
CA ALA A 301 -28.59 -3.86 11.53
C ALA A 301 -29.83 -3.50 12.34
N ALA A 302 -29.67 -2.74 13.43
CA ALA A 302 -30.82 -2.30 14.20
C ALA A 302 -31.84 -1.64 13.25
N GLU A 303 -33.06 -2.17 13.20
CA GLU A 303 -34.15 -1.55 12.44
C GLU A 303 -34.26 -0.09 12.86
N PRO A 304 -34.51 0.84 11.91
CA PRO A 304 -34.84 2.21 12.29
C PRO A 304 -36.07 2.14 13.19
N THR A 305 -35.93 2.58 14.44
CA THR A 305 -37.06 2.74 15.35
C THR A 305 -38.16 3.48 14.59
N PRO A 306 -39.37 2.91 14.43
CA PRO A 306 -40.44 3.63 13.77
C PRO A 306 -40.64 4.92 14.53
N ALA A 307 -40.53 6.05 13.83
CA ALA A 307 -40.82 7.36 14.39
C ALA A 307 -42.19 7.26 15.05
N THR A 308 -42.25 7.45 16.37
CA THR A 308 -43.49 7.63 17.11
C THR A 308 -44.10 8.94 16.65
N GLY A 309 -44.74 8.91 15.48
CA GLY A 309 -45.61 9.96 15.00
C GLY A 309 -46.79 10.01 15.95
N LYS A 310 -46.81 11.03 16.81
CA LYS A 310 -48.04 11.40 17.52
C LYS A 310 -49.11 11.68 16.46
N PRO A 311 -50.31 11.09 16.57
CA PRO A 311 -51.41 11.47 15.71
C PRO A 311 -51.78 12.93 16.00
N VAL A 312 -51.66 13.79 14.98
CA VAL A 312 -52.22 15.14 15.04
C VAL A 312 -53.73 14.98 14.99
N ALA A 313 -54.38 15.28 16.12
CA ALA A 313 -55.82 15.38 16.21
C ALA A 313 -56.31 16.46 15.24
N LYS A 314 -57.22 16.11 14.34
CA LYS A 314 -58.04 17.09 13.62
C LYS A 314 -59.04 17.66 14.63
N ALA A 315 -58.98 18.97 14.84
CA ALA A 315 -60.02 19.75 15.49
C ALA A 315 -61.04 20.23 14.43
N PRO A 316 -62.32 20.44 14.81
CA PRO A 316 -63.46 20.59 13.90
C PRO A 316 -63.46 21.86 13.04
#